data_AF-D1MH35-F1
#
_entry.id   AF-D1MH35-F1
#
_cell.length_a   1.000
_cell.length_b   1.000
_cell.length_c   1.000
_cell.angle_alpha   90.00
_cell.angle_beta   90.00
_cell.angle_gamma   90.00
#
_symmetry.space_group_name_H-M   'P 1'
#
loop_
_entity.id
_entity.type
_entity.pdbx_description
1 polymer ?
#
loop_
_entity_poly.entity_id
_entity_poly.type
_entity_poly.pdbx_seq_one_letter_code
_entity_poly.pdbx_strand_id
1 'polypeptide(L)'
;MAQQSDILSQGEIDALLHGVDSGDVDTDSNPFPTDGQARPYDFATQDRIVRGRMPTLDMINERFARYLRVHLFNLLRRSSEISVIGARVTKFSEYRHSLYVPTSLNLVRVYPLHGIGVAG
;
A
#
# COMPACT_ATOMS: atom_id res chain seq x y z
N MET A 1 23.68 1.56 -11.10
CA MET A 1 24.46 2.24 -10.06
C MET A 1 23.49 2.93 -9.13
N ALA A 2 23.37 2.44 -7.89
CA ALA A 2 22.49 3.02 -6.88
C ALA A 2 23.17 4.28 -6.31
N GLN A 3 22.43 5.39 -6.22
CA GLN A 3 22.85 6.58 -5.51
C GLN A 3 22.68 6.35 -4.01
N GLN A 4 23.78 6.47 -3.28
CA GLN A 4 23.83 6.37 -1.83
C GLN A 4 24.76 7.50 -1.37
N SER A 5 24.19 8.58 -0.86
CA SER A 5 24.91 9.55 -0.02
C SER A 5 23.90 10.52 0.57
N ASP A 6 23.25 10.02 1.61
CA ASP A 6 22.79 10.79 2.75
C ASP A 6 24.00 11.53 3.36
N ILE A 7 24.05 12.86 3.28
CA ILE A 7 25.03 13.66 4.04
C ILE A 7 24.36 14.97 4.41
N LEU A 8 23.81 14.99 5.63
CA LEU A 8 23.59 16.23 6.37
C LEU A 8 24.90 17.02 6.41
N SER A 9 24.83 18.34 6.22
CA SER A 9 25.98 19.22 6.34
C SER A 9 26.56 19.19 7.76
N GLN A 10 27.83 19.50 7.94
CA GLN A 10 28.45 19.43 9.27
C GLN A 10 27.77 20.35 10.30
N GLY A 11 27.15 21.44 9.85
CA GLY A 11 26.34 22.30 10.73
C GLY A 11 25.04 21.63 11.20
N GLU A 12 24.44 20.76 10.38
CA GLU A 12 23.28 19.96 10.78
C GLU A 12 23.70 18.82 11.70
N ILE A 13 24.88 18.24 11.50
CA ILE A 13 25.44 17.23 12.42
C ILE A 13 25.70 17.85 13.80
N ASP A 14 26.33 19.02 13.87
CA ASP A 14 26.61 19.69 15.14
C ASP A 14 25.32 20.13 15.84
N ALA A 15 24.31 20.59 15.10
CA ALA A 15 23.00 20.92 15.65
C ALA A 15 22.30 19.68 16.25
N LEU A 16 22.39 18.53 15.59
CA LEU A 16 21.85 17.27 16.10
C LEU A 16 22.64 16.75 17.30
N LEU A 17 23.97 16.86 17.27
CA LEU A 17 24.83 16.42 18.37
C LEU A 17 24.59 17.25 19.63
N HIS A 18 24.45 18.57 19.48
CA HIS A 18 24.11 19.45 20.59
C HIS A 18 22.70 19.20 21.09
N GLY A 19 21.71 19.00 20.21
CA GLY A 19 20.33 18.69 20.61
C GLY A 19 20.19 17.37 21.38
N VAL A 20 21.03 16.37 21.08
CA VAL A 20 21.12 15.10 21.82
C VAL A 20 21.77 15.30 23.20
N ASP A 21 22.83 16.09 23.28
CA ASP A 21 23.57 16.33 24.55
C ASP A 21 22.80 17.27 25.50
N SER A 22 22.03 18.23 24.95
CA SER A 22 21.17 19.14 25.72
C SER A 22 19.82 18.54 26.11
N GLY A 23 19.51 17.32 25.66
CA GLY A 23 18.24 16.63 25.93
C GLY A 23 17.01 17.29 25.28
N ASP A 24 17.23 18.16 24.28
CA ASP A 24 16.17 18.91 23.58
C ASP A 24 15.60 18.11 22.40
N VAL A 25 16.25 16.99 22.06
CA VAL A 25 15.76 15.99 21.12
C VAL A 25 15.24 14.81 21.93
N ASP A 26 13.95 14.49 21.78
CA ASP A 26 13.36 13.21 22.18
C ASP A 26 14.10 12.09 21.43
N THR A 27 15.24 11.70 21.97
CA THR A 27 15.80 10.38 21.67
C THR A 27 14.81 9.43 22.29
N ASP A 28 14.05 8.72 21.46
CA ASP A 28 13.26 7.57 21.85
C ASP A 28 14.23 6.57 22.50
N SER A 29 14.54 6.82 23.78
CA SER A 29 15.01 5.82 24.68
C SER A 29 13.96 4.74 24.55
N ASN A 30 14.35 3.63 23.94
CA ASN A 30 13.56 2.43 23.99
C ASN A 30 14.00 1.72 25.27
N PRO A 31 13.43 2.01 26.46
CA PRO A 31 13.43 0.98 27.46
C PRO A 31 12.48 -0.08 26.87
N PHE A 32 13.03 -1.26 26.61
CA PHE A 32 12.22 -2.46 26.63
C PHE A 32 11.18 -2.31 27.75
N PRO A 33 9.87 -2.46 27.46
CA PRO A 33 8.84 -2.09 28.40
C PRO A 33 9.06 -2.84 29.71
N THR A 34 9.10 -2.09 30.81
CA THR A 34 8.93 -2.65 32.14
C THR A 34 7.62 -3.45 32.13
N ASP A 35 7.71 -4.72 32.52
CA ASP A 35 6.62 -5.68 32.44
C ASP A 35 5.27 -5.09 32.90
N GLY A 36 4.27 -5.12 32.02
CA GLY A 36 2.86 -4.94 32.41
C GLY A 36 2.19 -3.59 32.09
N GLN A 37 2.84 -2.61 31.47
CA GLN A 37 2.15 -1.38 31.05
C GLN A 37 1.70 -1.41 29.58
N ALA A 38 0.39 -1.29 29.37
CA ALA A 38 -0.22 -1.20 28.05
C ALA A 38 0.11 0.15 27.40
N ARG A 39 0.67 0.13 26.18
CA ARG A 39 0.87 1.34 25.39
C ARG A 39 -0.45 1.75 24.72
N PRO A 40 -0.80 3.06 24.69
CA PRO A 40 -1.90 3.54 23.88
C PRO A 40 -1.60 3.21 22.41
N TYR A 41 -2.43 2.33 21.84
CA TYR A 41 -2.30 1.87 20.46
C TYR A 41 -3.38 2.55 19.62
N ASP A 42 -2.98 3.41 18.71
CA ASP A 42 -3.89 4.09 17.80
C ASP A 42 -4.15 3.21 16.56
N PHE A 43 -5.37 2.67 16.48
CA PHE A 43 -5.82 1.85 15.36
C PHE A 43 -5.98 2.64 14.05
N ALA A 44 -5.97 3.98 14.09
CA ALA A 44 -6.09 4.82 12.91
C ALA A 44 -4.75 5.03 12.18
N THR A 45 -3.63 4.89 12.88
CA THR A 45 -2.29 5.29 12.39
C THR A 45 -1.45 4.12 11.91
N GLN A 46 -1.80 2.89 12.27
CA GLN A 46 -1.07 1.71 11.84
C GLN A 46 -1.50 1.30 10.43
N ASP A 47 -1.11 2.13 9.47
CA ASP A 47 -1.10 1.83 8.04
C ASP A 47 -0.19 0.60 7.88
N ARG A 48 -0.76 -0.61 7.98
CA ARG A 48 -0.10 -1.84 7.56
C ARG A 48 -0.02 -1.82 6.03
N ILE A 49 0.74 -0.85 5.52
CA ILE A 49 1.10 -0.79 4.12
C ILE A 49 1.97 -2.02 3.92
N VAL A 50 1.41 -3.02 3.25
CA VAL A 50 2.21 -4.07 2.63
C VAL A 50 3.07 -3.37 1.59
N ARG A 51 4.24 -2.87 2.00
CA ARG A 51 5.25 -2.24 1.15
C ARG A 51 5.96 -3.37 0.41
N GLY A 52 5.27 -3.98 -0.55
CA GLY A 52 5.79 -5.09 -1.33
C GLY A 52 4.89 -5.43 -2.51
N ARG A 53 5.51 -6.00 -3.56
CA ARG A 53 4.76 -6.61 -4.67
C ARG A 53 3.88 -7.75 -4.11
N MET A 54 2.78 -8.06 -4.79
CA MET A 54 1.88 -9.15 -4.42
C MET A 54 1.88 -10.23 -5.51
N PRO A 55 2.95 -11.04 -5.65
CA PRO A 55 3.14 -11.92 -6.81
C PRO A 55 2.00 -12.92 -7.00
N THR A 56 1.42 -13.42 -5.90
CA THR A 56 0.27 -14.33 -5.96
C THR A 56 -0.96 -13.63 -6.51
N LEU A 57 -1.22 -12.38 -6.13
CA LEU A 57 -2.34 -11.60 -6.68
C LEU A 57 -2.09 -11.22 -8.13
N ASP A 58 -0.85 -10.90 -8.49
CA ASP A 58 -0.46 -10.67 -9.89
C ASP A 58 -0.75 -11.91 -10.74
N MET A 59 -0.33 -13.09 -10.28
CA MET A 59 -0.60 -14.37 -10.96
C MET A 59 -2.11 -14.67 -11.08
N ILE A 60 -2.88 -14.40 -10.02
CA ILE A 60 -4.34 -14.55 -10.05
C ILE A 60 -4.97 -13.61 -11.09
N ASN A 61 -4.56 -12.35 -11.11
CA ASN A 61 -5.07 -11.34 -12.05
C ASN A 61 -4.70 -11.66 -13.51
N GLU A 62 -3.49 -12.14 -13.78
CA GLU A 62 -3.09 -12.61 -15.11
C GLU A 62 -3.98 -13.76 -15.59
N ARG A 63 -4.28 -14.72 -14.71
CA ARG A 63 -5.17 -15.83 -15.03
C ARG A 63 -6.59 -15.35 -15.27
N PHE A 64 -7.10 -14.44 -14.44
CA PHE A 64 -8.41 -13.82 -14.63
C PHE A 64 -8.51 -13.10 -15.97
N ALA A 65 -7.54 -12.25 -16.32
CA ALA A 65 -7.51 -11.52 -17.58
C ALA A 65 -7.48 -12.47 -18.79
N ARG A 66 -6.76 -13.61 -18.69
CA ARG A 66 -6.77 -14.63 -19.74
C ARG A 66 -8.17 -15.20 -19.97
N TYR A 67 -8.87 -15.57 -18.91
CA TYR A 67 -10.24 -16.07 -19.03
C TYR A 67 -11.20 -14.99 -19.52
N LEU A 68 -11.11 -13.77 -18.98
CA LEU A 68 -11.94 -12.64 -19.38
C LEU A 68 -11.83 -12.37 -20.89
N ARG A 69 -10.61 -12.42 -21.45
CA ARG A 69 -10.40 -12.25 -22.89
C ARG A 69 -11.14 -13.30 -23.72
N VAL A 70 -11.05 -14.57 -23.32
CA VAL A 70 -11.76 -15.68 -23.99
C VAL A 70 -13.28 -15.50 -23.87
N HIS A 71 -13.78 -15.14 -22.69
CA HIS A 71 -15.20 -14.90 -22.46
C HIS A 71 -15.74 -13.73 -23.28
N LEU A 72 -15.03 -12.60 -23.30
CA LEU A 72 -15.41 -11.43 -24.10
C LEU A 72 -15.35 -11.73 -25.59
N PHE A 73 -14.36 -12.48 -26.06
CA PHE A 73 -14.30 -12.92 -27.45
C PHE A 73 -15.51 -13.77 -27.82
N ASN A 74 -15.90 -14.73 -26.97
CA ASN A 74 -17.05 -15.58 -27.22
C ASN A 74 -18.37 -14.81 -27.20
N LEU A 75 -18.49 -13.79 -26.34
CA LEU A 75 -19.67 -12.95 -26.22
C LEU A 75 -19.80 -11.95 -27.37
N LEU A 76 -18.74 -11.19 -27.65
CA LEU A 76 -18.74 -10.05 -28.58
C LEU A 76 -18.29 -10.43 -29.99
N ARG A 77 -17.75 -11.64 -30.18
CA ARG A 77 -17.15 -12.11 -31.44
C ARG A 77 -16.04 -11.19 -31.98
N ARG A 78 -15.36 -10.48 -31.09
CA ARG A 78 -14.25 -9.56 -31.40
C ARG A 78 -13.09 -9.78 -30.43
N SER A 79 -11.86 -9.70 -30.93
CA SER A 79 -10.67 -9.73 -30.08
C SER A 79 -10.64 -8.52 -29.15
N SER A 80 -10.40 -8.77 -27.86
CA SER A 80 -10.18 -7.75 -26.85
C SER A 80 -8.73 -7.77 -26.40
N GLU A 81 -8.12 -6.58 -26.35
CA GLU A 81 -6.82 -6.40 -25.71
C GLU A 81 -7.06 -6.12 -24.22
N ILE A 82 -6.41 -6.91 -23.36
CA ILE A 82 -6.53 -6.81 -21.91
C ILE A 82 -5.12 -6.88 -21.36
N SER A 83 -4.74 -5.92 -20.53
CA SER A 83 -3.43 -5.86 -19.90
C SER A 83 -3.60 -5.82 -18.39
N VAL A 84 -2.75 -6.56 -17.69
CA VAL A 84 -2.74 -6.59 -16.22
C VAL A 84 -1.63 -5.68 -15.72
N ILE A 85 -1.99 -4.77 -14.82
CA ILE A 85 -1.04 -3.93 -14.10
C ILE A 85 -0.82 -4.57 -12.74
N GLY A 86 0.43 -4.57 -12.27
CA GLY A 86 0.79 -5.15 -10.97
C GLY A 86 -0.05 -4.59 -9.83
N ALA A 87 -0.43 -5.47 -8.90
CA ALA A 87 -1.22 -5.12 -7.74
C ALA A 87 -0.46 -4.16 -6.81
N ARG A 88 -1.14 -3.10 -6.38
CA ARG A 88 -0.63 -2.11 -5.44
C ARG A 88 -1.64 -1.83 -4.35
N VAL A 89 -1.14 -1.55 -3.16
CA VAL A 89 -1.96 -1.09 -2.03
C VAL A 89 -2.08 0.43 -2.09
N THR A 90 -3.30 0.95 -2.04
CA THR A 90 -3.61 2.38 -2.00
C THR A 90 -4.75 2.59 -1.01
N LYS A 91 -4.84 3.79 -0.41
CA LYS A 91 -5.95 4.12 0.49
C LYS A 91 -7.25 4.19 -0.30
N PHE A 92 -8.35 3.75 0.30
CA PHE A 92 -9.66 3.82 -0.37
C PHE A 92 -10.07 5.27 -0.69
N SER A 93 -9.67 6.23 0.15
CA SER A 93 -9.87 7.66 -0.12
C SER A 93 -9.14 8.10 -1.38
N GLU A 94 -7.90 7.69 -1.60
CA GLU A 94 -7.13 7.97 -2.82
C GLU A 94 -7.79 7.34 -4.06
N TYR A 95 -8.20 6.08 -3.97
CA TYR A 95 -8.93 5.40 -5.04
C TYR A 95 -10.19 6.17 -5.44
N ARG A 96 -11.01 6.60 -4.48
CA ARG A 96 -12.24 7.37 -4.75
C ARG A 96 -11.99 8.68 -5.48
N HIS A 97 -10.95 9.42 -5.12
CA HIS A 97 -10.60 10.68 -5.79
C HIS A 97 -10.00 10.47 -7.19
N SER A 98 -9.54 9.26 -7.51
CA SER A 98 -8.99 8.92 -8.82
C SER A 98 -10.04 8.55 -9.89
N LEU A 99 -11.30 8.37 -9.49
CA LEU A 99 -12.36 7.92 -10.39
C LEU A 99 -12.95 9.09 -11.21
N TYR A 100 -13.08 8.88 -12.51
CA TYR A 100 -13.80 9.79 -13.39
C TYR A 100 -15.31 9.69 -13.17
N VAL A 101 -16.05 10.76 -13.44
CA VAL A 101 -17.51 10.79 -13.33
C VAL A 101 -18.12 11.02 -14.72
N PRO A 102 -19.05 10.15 -15.19
CA PRO A 102 -19.56 8.94 -14.51
C PRO A 102 -18.58 7.75 -14.61
N THR A 103 -18.55 6.90 -13.57
CA THR A 103 -17.85 5.61 -13.59
C THR A 103 -18.82 4.48 -13.29
N SER A 104 -18.63 3.34 -13.97
CA SER A 104 -19.28 2.09 -13.58
C SER A 104 -18.54 1.53 -12.36
N LEU A 105 -19.25 1.18 -11.29
CA LEU A 105 -18.69 0.54 -10.11
C LEU A 105 -19.59 -0.60 -9.68
N ASN A 106 -18.99 -1.76 -9.45
CA ASN A 106 -19.68 -2.98 -9.06
C ASN A 106 -19.13 -3.46 -7.72
N LEU A 107 -20.04 -3.83 -6.81
CA LEU A 107 -19.68 -4.44 -5.53
C LEU A 107 -19.65 -5.97 -5.69
N VAL A 108 -18.53 -6.59 -5.33
CA VAL A 108 -18.30 -8.03 -5.50
C VAL A 108 -17.99 -8.67 -4.16
N ARG A 109 -18.62 -9.80 -3.87
CA ARG A 109 -18.29 -10.64 -2.71
C ARG A 109 -17.73 -11.97 -3.20
N VAL A 110 -16.59 -12.38 -2.66
CA VAL A 110 -15.91 -13.61 -3.04
C VAL A 110 -15.86 -14.54 -1.83
N TYR A 111 -16.64 -15.61 -1.83
CA TYR A 111 -16.57 -16.61 -0.77
C TYR A 111 -15.29 -17.46 -0.90
N PRO A 112 -14.57 -17.81 0.18
CA PRO A 112 -14.86 -17.56 1.60
C PRO A 112 -14.22 -16.28 2.17
N LEU A 113 -13.78 -15.35 1.33
CA LEU A 113 -13.13 -14.13 1.78
C LEU A 113 -14.14 -13.22 2.48
N HIS A 114 -13.71 -12.65 3.61
CA HIS A 114 -14.50 -11.71 4.37
C HIS A 114 -14.46 -10.33 3.72
N GLY A 115 -15.59 -9.65 3.69
CA GLY A 115 -15.72 -8.29 3.15
C GLY A 115 -16.35 -8.22 1.76
N ILE A 116 -16.27 -7.02 1.18
CA ILE A 116 -16.78 -6.67 -0.15
C ILE A 116 -15.65 -5.96 -0.89
N GLY A 117 -15.39 -6.39 -2.13
CA GLY A 117 -14.51 -5.70 -3.07
C GLY A 117 -15.29 -4.76 -3.99
N VAL A 118 -14.58 -3.80 -4.57
CA VAL A 118 -15.11 -2.91 -5.62
C VAL A 118 -14.39 -3.24 -6.93
N ALA A 119 -15.14 -3.40 -8.01
CA ALA A 119 -14.65 -3.60 -9.37
C ALA A 119 -15.22 -2.53 -10.31
N GLY A 120 -14.35 -1.85 -11.06
CA GLY A 120 -14.71 -0.84 -12.07
C GLY A 120 -14.46 -1.34 -13.48
#